data_AF-A0A345REB3-F1
#
_entry.id   AF-A0A345REB3-F1
#
_cell.length_a   1.000
_cell.length_b   1.000
_cell.length_c   1.000
_cell.angle_alpha   90.00
_cell.angle_beta   90.00
_cell.angle_gamma   90.00
#
_symmetry.space_group_name_H-M   'P 1'
#
loop_
_entity.id
_entity.type
_entity.pdbx_description
1 polymer ?
#
loop_
_entity_poly.entity_id
_entity_poly.type
_entity_poly.pdbx_seq_one_letter_code
_entity_poly.pdbx_strand_id
1 'polypeptide(L)'
;MRPFLALPVALLVAACAQEPTPPPETTLPFFGDGYRFSGDACRRIGEDAYTNQFLDDAADFVGCPETTENLGVFVTDTGAIEVARRDGYVLYSVPTR
;
A
#
# COMPACT_ATOMS: atom_id res chain seq x y z
N MET A 1 -20.29 -61.19 8.33
CA MET A 1 -19.20 -60.26 8.66
C MET A 1 -19.02 -59.35 7.45
N ARG A 2 -19.45 -58.08 7.53
CA ARG A 2 -19.39 -57.10 6.42
C ARG A 2 -18.17 -56.20 6.64
N PRO A 3 -17.24 -56.10 5.68
CA PRO A 3 -16.10 -55.20 5.82
C PRO A 3 -16.58 -53.77 5.55
N PHE A 4 -16.41 -52.90 6.54
CA PHE A 4 -16.61 -51.47 6.39
C PHE A 4 -15.46 -50.89 5.55
N LEU A 5 -15.77 -50.48 4.32
CA LEU A 5 -14.89 -49.66 3.48
C LEU A 5 -14.95 -48.21 3.98
N ALA A 6 -13.86 -47.74 4.60
CA ALA A 6 -13.67 -46.33 4.90
C ALA A 6 -13.09 -45.62 3.68
N LEU A 7 -13.85 -44.68 3.12
CA LEU A 7 -13.46 -43.82 2.00
C LEU A 7 -12.76 -42.56 2.55
N PRO A 8 -11.53 -42.20 2.13
CA PRO A 8 -10.90 -40.98 2.59
C PRO A 8 -11.47 -39.79 1.82
N VAL A 9 -12.06 -38.84 2.54
CA VAL A 9 -12.47 -37.54 2.00
C VAL A 9 -11.21 -36.70 1.82
N ALA A 10 -10.74 -36.58 0.58
CA ALA A 10 -9.65 -35.67 0.22
C ALA A 10 -10.20 -34.23 0.16
N LEU A 11 -9.92 -33.44 1.20
CA LEU A 11 -10.20 -32.02 1.26
C LEU A 11 -9.16 -31.27 0.40
N LEU A 12 -9.51 -30.93 -0.84
CA LEU A 12 -8.70 -30.08 -1.70
C LEU A 12 -8.89 -28.61 -1.27
N VAL A 13 -8.00 -28.12 -0.41
CA VAL A 13 -7.92 -26.69 -0.08
C VAL A 13 -7.27 -25.98 -1.28
N ALA A 14 -8.09 -25.42 -2.16
CA ALA A 14 -7.62 -24.50 -3.18
C ALA A 14 -7.18 -23.19 -2.50
N ALA A 15 -5.88 -23.06 -2.21
CA ALA A 15 -5.31 -21.79 -1.81
C ALA A 15 -5.30 -20.86 -3.03
N CYS A 16 -6.14 -19.82 -3.02
CA CYS A 16 -5.98 -18.70 -3.93
C CYS A 16 -4.66 -18.01 -3.57
N ALA A 17 -3.59 -18.31 -4.31
CA ALA A 17 -2.40 -17.48 -4.32
C ALA A 17 -2.80 -16.17 -5.02
N GLN A 18 -3.04 -15.11 -4.25
CA GLN A 18 -3.25 -13.78 -4.79
C GLN A 18 -1.93 -13.37 -5.46
N GLU A 19 -1.90 -13.33 -6.79
CA GLU A 19 -0.74 -12.80 -7.49
C GLU A 19 -0.56 -11.33 -7.09
N PRO A 20 0.69 -10.87 -6.82
CA PRO A 20 0.95 -9.48 -6.51
C PRO A 20 0.42 -8.61 -7.65
N THR A 21 -0.54 -7.74 -7.36
CA THR A 21 -1.01 -6.77 -8.34
C THR A 21 0.15 -5.80 -8.63
N PRO A 22 0.52 -5.57 -9.90
CA PRO A 22 1.57 -4.62 -10.22
C PRO A 22 1.16 -3.23 -9.72
N PRO A 23 2.12 -2.40 -9.28
CA PRO A 23 1.83 -1.02 -8.90
C PRO A 23 1.22 -0.24 -10.08
N PRO A 24 0.34 0.75 -9.82
CA PRO A 24 -0.18 1.61 -10.88
C PRO A 24 0.94 2.31 -11.64
N GLU A 25 0.79 2.43 -12.97
CA GLU A 25 1.67 3.24 -13.79
C GLU A 25 1.55 4.72 -13.38
N THR A 26 2.68 5.37 -13.10
CA THR A 26 2.68 6.76 -12.61
C THR A 26 3.98 7.47 -12.94
N THR A 27 3.91 8.80 -13.06
CA THR A 27 5.06 9.70 -13.16
C THR A 27 5.37 10.43 -11.86
N LEU A 28 4.69 10.09 -10.76
CA LEU A 28 5.00 10.63 -9.44
C LEU A 28 6.48 10.33 -9.10
N PRO A 29 7.25 11.33 -8.64
CA PRO A 29 8.69 11.20 -8.39
C PRO A 29 8.98 10.43 -7.09
N PHE A 30 8.58 9.16 -7.05
CA PHE A 30 8.81 8.29 -5.90
C PHE A 30 10.29 8.00 -5.69
N PHE A 31 10.72 8.00 -4.42
CA PHE A 31 12.08 7.60 -4.05
C PHE A 31 12.10 6.72 -2.79
N GLY A 32 13.19 5.97 -2.64
CA GLY A 32 13.30 4.91 -1.65
C GLY A 32 12.51 3.65 -2.03
N ASP A 33 12.65 2.62 -1.19
CA ASP A 33 12.04 1.29 -1.34
C ASP A 33 10.86 1.05 -0.38
N GLY A 34 10.43 2.09 0.33
CA GLY A 34 9.30 2.09 1.26
C GLY A 34 9.34 3.32 2.17
N TYR A 35 8.24 3.62 2.87
CA TYR A 35 8.14 4.75 3.80
C TYR A 35 8.47 4.36 5.24
N ARG A 36 7.64 3.52 5.90
CA ARG A 36 7.86 3.16 7.31
C ARG A 36 8.99 2.14 7.47
N PHE A 37 9.16 1.28 6.48
CA PHE A 37 10.18 0.25 6.39
C PHE A 37 10.43 -0.10 4.91
N SER A 38 11.56 -0.74 4.62
CA SER A 38 11.88 -1.24 3.27
C SER A 38 10.82 -2.25 2.82
N GLY A 39 10.23 -2.04 1.65
CA GLY A 39 9.13 -2.83 1.10
C GLY A 39 7.73 -2.36 1.49
N ASP A 40 7.60 -1.27 2.28
CA ASP A 40 6.29 -0.65 2.52
C ASP A 40 5.68 -0.17 1.20
N ALA A 41 4.38 -0.41 1.01
CA ALA A 41 3.67 -0.03 -0.20
C ALA A 41 3.58 1.49 -0.36
N CYS A 42 3.49 2.21 0.76
CA CYS A 42 3.60 3.66 0.80
C CYS A 42 5.06 4.09 0.62
N ARG A 43 5.31 5.10 -0.21
CA ARG A 43 6.67 5.61 -0.52
C ARG A 43 6.71 7.12 -0.51
N ARG A 44 7.86 7.72 -0.22
CA ARG A 44 8.05 9.17 -0.30
C ARG A 44 8.05 9.67 -1.74
N ILE A 45 7.50 10.86 -1.93
CA ILE A 45 7.38 11.54 -3.23
C ILE A 45 8.24 12.81 -3.19
N GLY A 46 9.06 12.99 -4.22
CA GLY A 46 9.89 14.17 -4.42
C GLY A 46 9.17 15.32 -5.13
N GLU A 47 9.94 16.30 -5.56
CA GLU A 47 9.44 17.48 -6.27
C GLU A 47 9.30 17.24 -7.78
N ASP A 48 8.14 17.61 -8.33
CA ASP A 48 7.89 17.83 -9.76
C ASP A 48 6.98 19.07 -9.95
N ALA A 49 6.55 19.34 -11.18
CA ALA A 49 5.69 20.49 -11.50
C ALA A 49 4.32 20.46 -10.80
N TYR A 50 3.84 19.29 -10.38
CA TYR A 50 2.57 19.08 -9.69
C TYR A 50 2.75 18.92 -8.16
N THR A 51 3.81 18.26 -7.71
CA THR A 51 3.99 17.88 -6.30
C THR A 51 4.63 18.97 -5.44
N ASN A 52 5.29 19.96 -6.06
CA ASN A 52 5.94 21.06 -5.33
C ASN A 52 5.01 21.77 -4.33
N GLN A 53 3.71 21.88 -4.64
CA GLN A 53 2.72 22.56 -3.80
C GLN A 53 2.35 21.80 -2.51
N PHE A 54 2.79 20.54 -2.38
CA PHE A 54 2.52 19.68 -1.23
C PHE A 54 3.76 19.44 -0.35
N LEU A 55 4.93 19.95 -0.76
CA LEU A 55 6.15 19.79 0.01
C LEU A 55 6.19 20.79 1.18
N ASP A 56 6.55 20.29 2.36
CA ASP A 56 6.58 21.04 3.62
C ASP A 56 7.84 20.62 4.40
N ASP A 57 8.49 21.56 5.10
CA ASP A 57 9.68 21.27 5.91
C ASP A 57 9.35 20.56 7.23
N ALA A 58 8.08 20.57 7.64
CA ALA A 58 7.57 19.90 8.83
C ALA A 58 6.89 18.55 8.52
N ALA A 59 6.75 18.14 7.26
CA ALA A 59 6.05 16.90 6.90
C ALA A 59 6.72 16.13 5.74
N ASP A 60 6.67 14.80 5.82
CA ASP A 60 7.02 13.95 4.69
C ASP A 60 5.84 13.92 3.69
N PHE A 61 6.14 14.03 2.39
CA PHE A 61 5.15 13.82 1.34
C PHE A 61 5.18 12.36 0.86
N VAL A 62 4.07 11.64 1.04
CA VAL A 62 3.99 10.18 0.90
C VAL A 62 2.85 9.79 -0.03
N GLY A 63 3.10 8.90 -0.99
CA GLY A 63 2.06 8.29 -1.82
C GLY A 63 1.86 6.83 -1.46
N CYS A 64 0.59 6.43 -1.30
CA CYS A 64 0.19 5.04 -1.12
C CYS A 64 -0.75 4.62 -2.26
N PRO A 65 -0.57 3.44 -2.88
CA PRO A 65 -1.54 2.93 -3.84
C PRO A 65 -2.95 2.90 -3.24
N GLU A 66 -3.97 3.30 -3.99
CA GLU A 66 -5.37 3.29 -3.53
C GLU A 66 -5.87 1.89 -3.16
N THR A 67 -5.27 0.86 -3.73
CA THR A 67 -5.54 -0.55 -3.45
C THR A 67 -4.87 -1.08 -2.18
N THR A 68 -4.04 -0.25 -1.52
CA THR A 68 -3.38 -0.65 -0.28
C THR A 68 -4.42 -0.89 0.80
N GLU A 69 -4.38 -2.07 1.42
CA GLU A 69 -5.24 -2.36 2.56
C GLU A 69 -4.85 -1.50 3.76
N ASN A 70 -5.81 -1.20 4.63
CA ASN A 70 -5.58 -0.52 5.91
C ASN A 70 -5.01 0.91 5.81
N LEU A 71 -5.31 1.66 4.74
CA LEU A 71 -4.96 3.10 4.66
C LEU A 71 -5.49 3.92 5.85
N GLY A 72 -6.64 3.55 6.43
CA GLY A 72 -7.15 4.19 7.65
C GLY A 72 -6.25 3.97 8.88
N VAL A 73 -5.58 2.81 8.97
CA VAL A 73 -4.59 2.54 10.03
C VAL A 73 -3.34 3.37 9.77
N PHE A 74 -2.87 3.45 8.52
CA PHE A 74 -1.77 4.33 8.15
C PHE A 74 -2.02 5.78 8.61
N VAL A 75 -3.21 6.32 8.33
CA VAL A 75 -3.61 7.66 8.79
C VAL A 75 -3.60 7.78 10.31
N THR A 76 -4.14 6.79 11.02
CA THR A 76 -4.22 6.81 12.49
C THR A 76 -2.85 6.73 13.15
N ASP A 77 -1.96 5.87 12.64
CA ASP A 77 -0.62 5.64 13.22
C ASP A 77 0.35 6.80 12.96
N THR A 78 0.19 7.49 11.84
CA THR A 78 1.15 8.51 11.38
C THR A 78 0.64 9.94 11.52
N GLY A 79 -0.67 10.12 11.73
CA GLY A 79 -1.30 11.44 11.65
C GLY A 79 -1.36 12.00 10.22
N ALA A 80 -1.26 11.14 9.20
CA ALA A 80 -1.27 11.54 7.81
C ALA A 80 -2.56 12.28 7.41
N ILE A 81 -2.42 13.31 6.60
CA ILE A 81 -3.53 14.08 6.02
C ILE A 81 -3.53 13.88 4.51
N GLU A 82 -4.63 13.39 3.96
CA GLU A 82 -4.80 13.29 2.50
C GLU A 82 -4.84 14.70 1.90
N VAL A 83 -3.93 14.98 0.97
CA VAL A 83 -3.82 16.29 0.30
C VAL A 83 -4.19 16.23 -1.18
N ALA A 84 -4.11 15.05 -1.80
CA ALA A 84 -4.47 14.84 -3.20
C ALA A 84 -4.62 13.34 -3.54
N ARG A 85 -5.15 13.07 -4.74
CA ARG A 85 -5.15 11.76 -5.39
C ARG A 85 -4.69 11.90 -6.83
N ARG A 86 -3.82 10.99 -7.29
CA ARG A 86 -3.28 11.00 -8.66
C ARG A 86 -2.77 9.63 -9.06
N ASP A 87 -3.01 9.24 -10.31
CA ASP A 87 -2.47 8.02 -10.94
C ASP A 87 -2.70 6.72 -10.13
N GLY A 88 -3.82 6.61 -9.41
CA GLY A 88 -4.12 5.45 -8.56
C GLY A 88 -3.41 5.47 -7.20
N TYR A 89 -2.91 6.62 -6.76
CA TYR A 89 -2.32 6.84 -5.45
C TYR A 89 -3.09 7.88 -4.64
N VAL A 90 -3.19 7.63 -3.33
CA VAL A 90 -3.55 8.63 -2.33
C VAL A 90 -2.27 9.31 -1.84
N LEU A 91 -2.25 10.64 -1.86
CA LEU A 91 -1.10 11.44 -1.49
C LEU A 91 -1.34 12.08 -0.12
N TYR A 92 -0.40 11.88 0.78
CA TYR A 92 -0.47 12.25 2.17
C TYR A 92 0.66 13.21 2.55
N SER A 93 0.33 14.22 3.36
CA SER A 93 1.29 14.93 4.19
C SER A 93 1.36 14.23 5.55
N VAL A 94 2.56 13.80 5.95
CA VAL A 94 2.79 13.08 7.20
C VAL A 94 3.66 13.92 8.14
N PRO A 95 3.11 14.44 9.25
CA PRO A 95 3.87 15.28 10.18
C PRO A 95 5.12 14.57 10.72
N THR A 96 6.25 15.28 10.77
CA THR A 96 7.53 14.75 11.29
C THR A 96 7.88 15.28 12.68
N ARG A 97 7.05 16.15 13.27
CA ARG A 97 7.29 16.84 14.54
C ARG A 97 6.03 17.00 15.36
#